data_AF-A0A4Y8SNZ2-F1
#
_entry.id   AF-A0A4Y8SNZ2-F1
#
_cell.length_a   1.000
_cell.length_b   1.000
_cell.length_c   1.000
_cell.angle_alpha   90.00
_cell.angle_beta   90.00
_cell.angle_gamma   90.00
#
_symmetry.space_group_name_H-M   'P 1'
#
loop_
_entity.id
_entity.type
_entity.pdbx_description
1 polymer ?
#
loop_
_entity_poly.entity_id
_entity_poly.type
_entity_poly.pdbx_seq_one_letter_code
_entity_poly.pdbx_strand_id
1 'polypeptide(L)'
;MKVIINQDDQPTGVFIPLDEWAQVITSVKRNTALHHLLSRKPARSVFELSPYELNNKLHGVTSQLVAEAYENDLYTSHSSTAGLPNEFIHRYPDGKIELVKIDTTTGREEILKIYQ
;
A
#
# COMPACT_ATOMS: atom_id res chain seq x y z
N MET A 1 13.37 -25.09 -4.86
CA MET A 1 14.56 -24.27 -4.53
C MET A 1 15.42 -23.87 -5.77
N LYS A 2 15.98 -22.65 -5.84
CA LYS A 2 16.98 -22.22 -6.86
C LYS A 2 18.16 -21.46 -6.22
N VAL A 3 19.39 -21.69 -6.66
CA VAL A 3 20.56 -20.93 -6.19
C VAL A 3 20.73 -19.66 -7.01
N ILE A 4 20.93 -18.52 -6.35
CA ILE A 4 21.19 -17.23 -6.96
C ILE A 4 22.71 -17.10 -7.09
N ILE A 5 23.17 -16.81 -8.30
CA ILE A 5 24.59 -16.69 -8.65
C ILE A 5 24.83 -15.25 -9.09
N ASN A 6 25.96 -14.65 -8.69
CA ASN A 6 26.35 -13.32 -9.16
C ASN A 6 27.01 -13.36 -10.54
N GLN A 7 27.49 -12.20 -11.01
CA GLN A 7 28.16 -12.06 -12.31
C GLN A 7 29.52 -12.78 -12.39
N ASP A 8 30.08 -13.19 -11.24
CA ASP A 8 31.37 -13.88 -11.10
C ASP A 8 31.21 -15.39 -10.86
N ASP A 9 30.03 -15.95 -11.17
CA ASP A 9 29.67 -17.36 -10.92
C ASP A 9 29.72 -17.80 -9.43
N GLN A 10 29.68 -16.85 -8.49
CA GLN A 10 29.65 -17.15 -7.07
C GLN A 10 28.21 -17.21 -6.54
N PRO A 11 27.87 -18.23 -5.73
CA PRO A 11 26.56 -18.33 -5.10
C PRO A 11 26.39 -17.21 -4.06
N THR A 12 25.40 -16.35 -4.26
CA THR A 12 25.09 -15.22 -3.36
C THR A 12 23.81 -15.43 -2.56
N GLY A 13 22.98 -16.39 -2.93
CA GLY A 13 21.75 -16.66 -2.21
C GLY A 13 20.98 -17.87 -2.71
N VAL A 14 19.84 -18.12 -2.10
CA VAL A 14 18.95 -19.22 -2.48
C VAL A 14 17.51 -18.72 -2.45
N PHE A 15 16.78 -18.95 -3.54
CA PHE A 15 15.34 -18.79 -3.61
C PHE A 15 14.65 -20.04 -3.07
N ILE A 16 13.87 -19.86 -2.01
CA ILE A 16 13.05 -20.90 -1.38
C ILE A 16 11.59 -20.59 -1.70
N PRO A 17 10.89 -21.45 -2.48
CA PRO A 17 9.45 -21.37 -2.67
C PRO A 17 8.69 -21.37 -1.32
N LEU A 18 7.56 -20.64 -1.26
CA LEU A 18 6.81 -20.46 -0.02
C LEU A 18 6.22 -21.78 0.54
N ASP A 19 5.84 -22.70 -0.33
CA ASP A 19 5.38 -24.05 0.00
C ASP A 19 6.50 -24.93 0.61
N GLU A 20 7.75 -24.70 0.20
CA GLU A 20 8.93 -25.35 0.78
C GLU A 20 9.39 -24.69 2.11
N TRP A 21 8.92 -23.47 2.43
CA TRP A 21 9.42 -22.67 3.55
C TRP A 21 9.29 -23.34 4.92
N ALA A 22 8.16 -24.00 5.18
CA ALA A 22 7.89 -24.67 6.45
C ALA A 22 8.84 -25.86 6.69
N GLN A 23 9.24 -26.56 5.62
CA GLN A 23 10.24 -27.62 5.71
C GLN A 23 11.65 -27.05 5.91
N VAL A 24 12.00 -25.99 5.17
CA VAL A 24 13.33 -25.41 5.26
C VAL A 24 13.60 -24.83 6.64
N ILE A 25 12.68 -24.05 7.22
CA ILE A 25 12.90 -23.45 8.55
C ILE A 25 13.12 -24.50 9.64
N THR A 26 12.41 -25.64 9.57
CA THR A 26 12.54 -26.71 10.56
C THR A 26 13.85 -27.51 10.43
N SER A 27 14.47 -27.50 9.24
CA SER A 27 15.77 -28.11 9.00
C SER A 27 16.97 -27.30 9.53
N VAL A 28 16.78 -26.01 9.86
CA VAL A 28 17.85 -25.13 10.33
C VAL A 28 17.91 -25.12 11.86
N LYS A 29 19.11 -25.23 12.44
CA LYS A 29 19.31 -25.17 13.90
C LYS A 29 18.81 -23.85 14.49
N ARG A 30 17.98 -23.94 15.53
CA ARG A 30 17.26 -22.80 16.14
C ARG A 30 18.14 -21.67 16.67
N ASN A 31 19.35 -21.97 17.10
CA ASN A 31 20.30 -21.02 17.69
C ASN A 31 21.21 -20.32 16.67
N THR A 32 20.86 -20.36 15.39
CA THR A 32 21.66 -19.75 14.32
C THR A 32 21.04 -18.44 13.85
N ALA A 33 21.89 -17.50 13.41
CA ALA A 33 21.46 -16.27 12.75
C ALA A 33 20.57 -16.56 11.52
N LEU A 34 20.85 -17.66 10.81
CA LEU A 34 20.04 -18.11 9.68
C LEU A 34 18.62 -18.51 10.12
N HIS A 35 18.46 -19.27 11.20
CA HIS A 35 17.13 -19.59 11.71
C HIS A 35 16.37 -18.33 12.16
N HIS A 36 17.05 -17.38 12.83
CA HIS A 36 16.44 -16.09 13.15
C HIS A 36 15.99 -15.32 11.90
N LEU A 37 16.82 -15.32 10.84
CA LEU A 37 16.47 -14.69 9.56
C LEU A 37 15.24 -15.36 8.93
N LEU A 38 15.24 -16.69 8.83
CA LEU A 38 14.15 -17.48 8.22
C LEU A 38 12.86 -17.48 9.07
N SER A 39 12.96 -17.27 10.38
CA SER A 39 11.81 -17.15 11.28
C SER A 39 11.07 -15.82 11.15
N ARG A 40 11.69 -14.81 10.52
CA ARG A 40 10.98 -13.58 10.16
C ARG A 40 9.99 -13.94 9.07
N LYS A 41 8.71 -13.75 9.36
CA LYS A 41 7.63 -13.97 8.38
C LYS A 41 7.97 -13.13 7.14
N PRO A 42 8.12 -13.74 5.95
CA PRO A 42 8.36 -12.97 4.74
C PRO A 42 7.23 -11.95 4.59
N ALA A 43 7.59 -10.72 4.22
CA ALA A 43 6.58 -9.70 3.95
C ALA A 43 5.71 -10.22 2.80
N ARG A 44 4.41 -10.42 3.07
CA ARG A 44 3.43 -10.81 2.05
C ARG A 44 3.54 -9.83 0.88
N SER A 45 3.69 -10.35 -0.32
CA SER A 45 3.74 -9.52 -1.52
C SER A 45 2.44 -8.73 -1.64
N VAL A 46 2.51 -7.51 -2.16
CA VAL A 46 1.29 -6.70 -2.43
C VAL A 46 0.35 -7.40 -3.41
N PHE A 47 0.89 -8.27 -4.27
CA PHE A 47 0.13 -9.09 -5.22
C PHE A 47 -0.56 -10.30 -4.58
N GLU A 48 -0.24 -10.61 -3.32
CA GLU A 48 -0.85 -11.68 -2.54
C GLU A 48 -1.93 -11.17 -1.57
N LEU A 49 -2.15 -9.84 -1.54
CA LEU A 49 -3.18 -9.23 -0.72
C LEU A 49 -4.51 -9.21 -1.48
N SER A 50 -5.60 -9.51 -0.78
CA SER A 50 -6.93 -9.22 -1.29
C SER A 50 -7.12 -7.70 -1.49
N PRO A 51 -8.06 -7.26 -2.34
CA PRO A 51 -8.37 -5.84 -2.49
C PRO A 51 -8.67 -5.14 -1.17
N TYR A 52 -9.33 -5.82 -0.22
CA TYR A 52 -9.62 -5.31 1.11
C TYR A 52 -8.35 -5.10 1.95
N GLU A 53 -7.45 -6.10 1.99
CA GLU A 53 -6.18 -6.01 2.72
C GLU A 53 -5.27 -4.92 2.14
N LEU A 54 -5.22 -4.81 0.80
CA LEU A 54 -4.45 -3.79 0.11
C LEU A 54 -5.00 -2.39 0.43
N ASN A 55 -6.32 -2.20 0.35
CA ASN A 55 -6.97 -0.93 0.68
C ASN A 55 -6.66 -0.50 2.11
N ASN A 56 -6.78 -1.41 3.08
CA ASN A 56 -6.47 -1.10 4.48
C ASN A 56 -5.00 -0.76 4.70
N LYS A 57 -4.09 -1.42 3.98
CA LYS A 57 -2.65 -1.15 4.05
C LYS A 57 -2.30 0.21 3.47
N LEU A 58 -2.96 0.62 2.38
CA LEU A 58 -2.74 1.90 1.73
C LEU A 58 -3.42 3.06 2.43
N HIS A 59 -4.52 2.81 3.15
CA HIS A 59 -5.37 3.84 3.76
C HIS A 59 -4.60 4.91 4.54
N GLY A 60 -3.72 4.49 5.46
CA GLY A 60 -2.95 5.45 6.27
C GLY A 60 -2.03 6.34 5.44
N VAL A 61 -1.37 5.78 4.43
CA VAL A 61 -0.47 6.52 3.53
C VAL A 61 -1.27 7.44 2.60
N THR A 62 -2.40 6.96 2.07
CA THR A 62 -3.25 7.77 1.20
C THR A 62 -3.84 8.97 1.94
N SER A 63 -4.28 8.81 3.20
CA SER A 63 -4.81 9.93 3.97
C SER A 63 -3.75 10.99 4.27
N GLN A 64 -2.50 10.59 4.53
CA GLN A 64 -1.37 11.51 4.71
C GLN A 64 -1.09 12.29 3.42
N LEU A 65 -1.00 11.60 2.28
CA LEU A 65 -0.74 12.24 0.99
C LEU A 65 -1.85 13.21 0.56
N VAL A 66 -3.11 12.90 0.87
CA VAL A 66 -4.24 13.80 0.61
C VAL A 66 -4.14 15.06 1.47
N ALA A 67 -3.83 14.92 2.76
CA ALA A 67 -3.61 16.06 3.65
C ALA A 67 -2.44 16.93 3.18
N GLU A 68 -1.30 16.32 2.82
CA GLU A 68 -0.15 17.02 2.27
C GLU A 68 -0.50 17.73 0.95
N ALA A 69 -1.24 17.08 0.05
CA ALA A 69 -1.65 17.69 -1.20
C ALA A 69 -2.55 18.92 -0.99
N TYR A 70 -3.43 18.87 0.01
CA TYR A 70 -4.24 20.01 0.41
C TYR A 70 -3.39 21.13 1.04
N GLU A 71 -2.47 20.81 1.96
CA GLU A 71 -1.57 21.78 2.60
C GLU A 71 -0.62 22.46 1.61
N ASN A 72 -0.28 21.81 0.50
CA ASN A 72 0.58 22.33 -0.55
C ASN A 72 -0.20 22.99 -1.72
N ASP A 73 -1.48 23.31 -1.52
CA ASP A 73 -2.35 23.96 -2.52
C ASP A 73 -2.38 23.22 -3.89
N LEU A 74 -2.20 21.89 -3.90
CA LEU A 74 -2.26 21.10 -5.13
C LEU A 74 -3.70 20.98 -5.68
N TYR A 75 -4.69 21.30 -4.85
CA TYR A 75 -6.08 21.49 -5.22
C TYR A 75 -6.79 22.35 -4.18
N THR A 76 -7.92 22.96 -4.55
CA THR A 76 -8.82 23.60 -3.57
C THR A 76 -10.01 22.69 -3.29
N SER A 77 -10.46 22.63 -2.04
CA SER A 77 -11.63 21.85 -1.62
C SER A 77 -12.71 22.76 -1.03
N HIS A 78 -13.94 22.62 -1.52
CA HIS A 78 -15.08 23.41 -1.06
C HIS A 78 -16.31 22.53 -0.88
N SER A 79 -17.14 22.83 0.12
CA SER A 79 -18.41 22.11 0.32
C SER A 79 -19.30 22.20 -0.93
N SER A 80 -19.88 21.07 -1.33
CA SER A 80 -20.82 21.01 -2.44
C SER A 80 -22.10 21.77 -2.09
N THR A 81 -22.49 22.71 -2.96
CA THR A 81 -23.72 23.50 -2.78
C THR A 81 -25.00 22.66 -2.95
N ALA A 82 -24.89 21.38 -3.32
CA ALA A 82 -26.02 20.47 -3.50
C ALA A 82 -26.67 20.01 -2.17
N GLY A 83 -26.15 20.44 -1.02
CA GLY A 83 -26.81 20.25 0.29
C GLY A 83 -26.74 18.84 0.86
N LEU A 84 -25.89 17.97 0.29
CA LEU A 84 -25.64 16.65 0.84
C LEU A 84 -24.48 16.72 1.86
N PRO A 85 -24.65 16.12 3.05
CA PRO A 85 -23.62 16.17 4.08
C PRO A 85 -22.36 15.43 3.61
N ASN A 86 -21.22 16.06 3.90
CA ASN A 86 -19.87 15.56 3.63
C ASN A 86 -19.50 15.42 2.15
N GLU A 87 -20.16 16.17 1.26
CA GLU A 87 -19.74 16.27 -0.14
C GLU A 87 -18.90 17.52 -0.39
N PHE A 88 -17.81 17.36 -1.14
CA PHE A 88 -16.85 18.41 -1.44
C PHE A 88 -16.50 18.39 -2.92
N ILE A 89 -16.15 19.57 -3.44
CA ILE A 89 -15.69 19.78 -4.80
C ILE A 89 -14.20 20.08 -4.72
N HIS A 90 -13.39 19.19 -5.26
CA HIS A 90 -11.96 19.36 -5.45
C HIS A 90 -11.70 20.00 -6.82
N ARG A 91 -10.92 21.07 -6.87
CA ARG A 91 -10.51 21.73 -8.11
C ARG A 91 -9.00 21.73 -8.23
N TYR A 92 -8.50 21.14 -9.29
CA TYR A 92 -7.08 21.01 -9.57
C TYR A 92 -6.60 22.09 -10.54
N PRO A 93 -5.30 22.47 -10.51
CA PRO A 93 -4.73 23.49 -11.40
C PRO A 93 -4.84 23.18 -12.90
N ASP A 94 -4.93 21.90 -13.26
CA ASP A 94 -5.10 21.43 -14.63
C ASP A 94 -6.54 21.58 -15.16
N GLY A 95 -7.46 22.11 -14.36
CA GLY A 95 -8.87 22.28 -14.69
C GLY A 95 -9.74 21.08 -14.34
N LYS A 96 -9.16 19.98 -13.86
CA LYS A 96 -9.92 18.81 -13.39
C LYS A 96 -10.75 19.20 -12.16
N ILE A 97 -12.00 18.75 -12.12
CA ILE A 97 -12.89 18.94 -10.99
C ILE A 97 -13.42 17.57 -10.55
N GLU A 98 -13.35 17.28 -9.26
CA GLU A 98 -13.89 16.06 -8.67
C GLU A 98 -14.95 16.40 -7.63
N LEU A 99 -16.09 15.72 -7.68
CA LEU A 99 -17.03 15.66 -6.58
C LEU A 99 -16.65 14.45 -5.71
N VAL A 100 -16.32 14.71 -4.45
CA VAL A 100 -15.93 13.68 -3.49
C VAL A 100 -16.88 13.66 -2.30
N LYS A 101 -17.03 12.51 -1.69
CA LYS A 101 -17.69 12.34 -0.40
C LYS A 101 -16.66 11.94 0.64
N ILE A 102 -16.64 12.62 1.77
CA ILE A 102 -15.69 12.37 2.85
C ILE A 102 -16.42 11.67 3.99
N ASP A 103 -15.94 10.50 4.39
CA ASP A 103 -16.36 9.88 5.65
C ASP A 103 -15.74 10.65 6.81
N THR A 104 -16.55 11.32 7.62
CA THR A 104 -16.09 12.14 8.75
C THR A 104 -15.50 11.33 9.90
N THR A 105 -15.71 10.00 9.92
CA THR A 105 -15.15 9.10 10.94
C THR A 105 -13.76 8.62 10.55
N THR A 106 -13.55 8.35 9.26
CA THR A 106 -12.31 7.73 8.75
C THR A 106 -11.42 8.68 7.95
N GLY A 107 -11.93 9.86 7.58
CA GLY A 107 -11.28 10.78 6.65
C GLY A 107 -11.19 10.23 5.23
N ARG A 108 -11.89 9.13 4.93
CA ARG A 108 -11.82 8.49 3.62
C ARG A 108 -12.61 9.28 2.60
N GLU A 109 -11.97 9.57 1.48
CA GLU A 109 -12.61 10.19 0.33
C GLU A 109 -13.10 9.13 -0.66
N GLU A 110 -14.30 9.33 -1.17
CA GLU A 110 -14.92 8.57 -2.24
C GLU A 110 -15.24 9.52 -3.40
N ILE A 111 -14.61 9.30 -4.57
CA ILE A 111 -14.88 10.10 -5.76
C ILE A 111 -16.25 9.69 -6.33
N LEU A 112 -17.22 10.59 -6.25
CA LEU A 112 -18.56 10.39 -6.78
C LEU A 112 -18.63 10.70 -8.27
N LYS A 113 -17.91 11.74 -8.74
CA LYS A 113 -17.93 12.17 -10.14
C LYS A 113 -16.70 13.00 -10.51
N ILE A 114 -16.25 12.86 -11.76
CA ILE A 114 -15.14 13.63 -12.34
C ILE A 114 -15.68 14.48 -13.50
N TYR A 115 -15.24 15.72 -13.56
CA TYR A 115 -15.50 16.66 -14.64
C TYR A 115 -14.17 17.09 -15.26
N GLN A 116 -14.11 17.10 -16.59
CA GLN A 116 -12.97 17.51 -17.42
C GLN A 116 -13.38 18.66 -18.31
#